data_AF-A0A7J2M8A0-F1
#
_entry.id   AF-A0A7J2M8A0-F1
#
_cell.length_a   1.000
_cell.length_b   1.000
_cell.length_c   1.000
_cell.angle_alpha   90.00
_cell.angle_beta   90.00
_cell.angle_gamma   90.00
#
_symmetry.space_group_name_H-M   'P 1'
#
loop_
_entity.id
_entity.type
_entity.pdbx_description
1 polymer ?
#
loop_
_entity_poly.entity_id
_entity_poly.type
_entity_poly.pdbx_seq_one_letter_code
_entity_poly.pdbx_strand_id
1 'polypeptide(L)'
;MSDSYEGKAAISEKRYVLGRREKGSRGILNIGRYYALDGSLGSQVYVDGLKPHVILTCGKRGYGKSYTMGTLVEEMALLEEEA
;
A
#
# COMPACT_ATOMS: atom_id res chain seq x y z
N MET A 1 18.44 7.45 -25.58
CA MET A 1 17.60 8.36 -26.39
C MET A 1 16.22 7.72 -26.44
N SER A 2 15.23 8.07 -25.63
CA SER A 2 14.84 9.38 -25.11
C SER A 2 14.44 9.30 -23.63
N ASP A 3 15.19 10.03 -22.81
CA ASP A 3 14.73 10.54 -21.52
C ASP A 3 13.52 11.45 -21.72
N SER A 4 12.46 11.22 -20.94
CA SER A 4 11.51 12.27 -20.53
C SER A 4 10.42 11.70 -19.62
N TYR A 5 10.71 11.62 -18.31
CA TYR A 5 9.69 11.73 -17.27
C TYR A 5 10.20 12.73 -16.22
N GLU A 6 10.03 13.99 -16.58
CA GLU A 6 10.33 15.15 -15.77
C GLU A 6 9.39 15.21 -14.55
N GLY A 7 9.96 15.47 -13.37
CA GLY A 7 9.22 15.95 -12.21
C GLY A 7 8.69 14.91 -11.22
N LYS A 8 9.53 14.05 -10.66
CA LYS A 8 9.21 13.40 -9.35
C LYS A 8 10.04 14.06 -8.27
N ALA A 9 9.45 15.04 -7.58
CA ALA A 9 9.89 15.41 -6.23
C ALA A 9 10.20 14.11 -5.48
N ALA A 10 11.43 13.95 -5.00
CA ALA A 10 12.01 12.67 -4.60
C ALA A 10 11.09 11.91 -3.61
N ILE A 11 10.19 11.08 -4.15
CA ILE A 11 9.38 10.16 -3.38
C ILE A 11 10.39 9.18 -2.80
N SER A 12 10.57 9.21 -1.48
CA SER A 12 11.42 8.26 -0.78
C SER A 12 11.13 6.85 -1.28
N GLU A 13 12.13 6.20 -1.90
CA GLU A 13 12.06 4.83 -2.44
C GLU A 13 11.76 3.78 -1.36
N LYS A 14 11.75 4.20 -0.10
CA LYS A 14 11.49 3.34 1.04
C LYS A 14 10.05 2.85 1.01
N ARG A 15 9.89 1.56 0.73
CA ARG A 15 8.62 0.85 0.85
C ARG A 15 8.40 0.47 2.32
N TYR A 16 7.18 0.75 2.81
CA TYR A 16 6.76 0.36 4.14
C TYR A 16 5.81 -0.83 4.03
N VAL A 17 6.16 -1.95 4.66
CA VAL A 17 5.31 -3.14 4.70
C VAL A 17 4.92 -3.40 6.15
N LEU A 18 3.65 -3.19 6.47
CA LEU A 18 3.08 -3.45 7.78
C LEU A 18 3.05 -4.96 8.02
N GLY A 19 3.44 -5.40 9.23
CA GLY A 19 3.44 -6.82 9.58
C GLY A 19 4.65 -7.62 9.09
N ARG A 20 5.60 -7.00 8.38
CA ARG A 20 6.80 -7.67 7.84
C ARG A 20 8.08 -7.07 8.41
N ARG A 21 8.99 -7.94 8.89
CA ARG A 21 10.33 -7.56 9.37
C ARG A 21 11.40 -7.74 8.30
N GLU A 22 11.18 -8.67 7.37
CA GLU A 22 12.12 -9.05 6.33
C GLU A 22 11.98 -8.21 5.07
N LYS A 23 13.07 -8.06 4.32
CA LYS A 23 13.06 -7.37 3.04
C LYS A 23 12.64 -8.36 1.95
N GLY A 24 11.45 -8.17 1.40
CA GLY A 24 10.92 -9.00 0.30
C GLY A 24 9.66 -8.40 -0.30
N SER A 25 9.49 -8.55 -1.61
CA SER A 25 8.36 -7.97 -2.37
C SER A 25 7.23 -8.95 -2.70
N ARG A 26 7.40 -10.25 -2.41
CA ARG A 26 6.37 -11.27 -2.67
C ARG A 26 5.22 -11.18 -1.66
N GLY A 27 3.98 -11.36 -2.11
CA GLY A 27 2.82 -11.45 -1.23
C GLY A 27 2.62 -10.21 -0.35
N ILE A 28 2.76 -9.02 -0.92
CA ILE A 28 2.45 -7.75 -0.25
C ILE A 28 1.24 -7.12 -0.93
N LEU A 29 0.38 -6.51 -0.13
CA LEU A 29 -0.88 -5.90 -0.57
C LEU A 29 -0.75 -4.38 -0.49
N ASN A 30 -0.97 -3.65 -1.57
CA ASN A 30 -0.89 -2.19 -1.58
C ASN A 30 -2.14 -1.56 -0.95
N ILE A 31 -1.98 -0.80 0.13
CA ILE A 31 -3.11 -0.13 0.80
C ILE A 31 -3.14 1.38 0.54
N GLY A 32 -2.29 1.87 -0.35
CA GLY A 32 -2.23 3.26 -0.78
C GLY A 32 -0.93 3.96 -0.39
N ARG A 33 -1.03 5.26 -0.06
CA ARG A 33 0.13 6.11 0.26
C ARG A 33 0.02 6.68 1.66
N TYR A 34 1.16 6.88 2.28
CA TYR A 34 1.25 7.70 3.48
C TYR A 34 0.82 9.14 3.14
N TYR A 35 -0.20 9.64 3.84
CA TYR A 35 -0.61 11.03 3.74
C TYR A 35 0.05 11.82 4.87
N ALA A 36 1.02 12.67 4.51
CA ALA A 36 1.78 13.43 5.49
C ALA A 36 0.96 14.59 6.07
N LEU A 37 1.37 15.07 7.24
CA LEU A 37 0.68 16.16 7.95
C LEU A 37 0.69 17.49 7.19
N ASP A 38 1.66 17.67 6.30
CA ASP A 38 1.77 18.82 5.39
C ASP A 38 0.90 18.68 4.12
N GLY A 39 0.12 17.60 4.02
CA GLY A 39 -0.74 17.31 2.88
C GLY A 39 -0.02 16.69 1.68
N SER A 40 1.28 16.43 1.79
CA SER A 40 2.05 15.77 0.73
C SER A 40 1.78 14.26 0.68
N LEU A 41 1.91 13.69 -0.52
CA LEU A 41 1.86 12.24 -0.71
C LEU A 41 3.25 11.65 -0.49
N GLY A 42 3.38 10.83 0.55
CA GLY A 42 4.59 10.09 0.87
C GLY A 42 4.71 8.76 0.14
N SER A 43 5.52 7.89 0.74
CA SER A 43 5.80 6.54 0.24
C SER A 43 4.56 5.65 0.16
N GLN A 44 4.62 4.66 -0.73
CA GLN A 44 3.65 3.57 -0.79
C GLN A 44 3.67 2.76 0.50
N VAL A 45 2.48 2.36 0.97
CA VAL A 45 2.29 1.54 2.16
C VAL A 45 1.64 0.23 1.76
N TYR A 46 2.21 -0.86 2.25
CA TYR A 46 1.75 -2.22 1.98
C TYR A 46 1.46 -2.96 3.28
N VAL A 47 0.71 -4.06 3.19
CA VAL A 47 0.50 -5.04 4.26
C VAL A 47 1.09 -6.38 3.82
N ASP A 48 1.68 -7.13 4.75
CA ASP A 48 2.12 -8.51 4.50
C ASP A 48 0.89 -9.41 4.26
N GLY A 49 0.69 -9.89 3.04
CA GLY A 49 -0.43 -10.77 2.70
C GLY A 49 -0.20 -12.24 3.10
N LEU A 50 1.04 -12.61 3.47
CA LEU A 50 1.42 -14.00 3.75
C LEU A 50 1.30 -14.37 5.24
N LYS A 51 0.90 -13.43 6.09
CA LYS A 51 0.79 -13.61 7.54
C LYS A 51 -0.60 -13.21 8.03
N PRO A 52 -1.09 -13.82 9.11
CA PRO A 52 -2.36 -13.44 9.71
C PRO A 52 -2.28 -12.02 10.31
N HIS A 53 -3.25 -11.19 9.98
CA HIS A 53 -3.39 -9.83 10.50
C HIS A 53 -4.80 -9.57 11.05
N VAL A 54 -4.85 -8.85 12.17
CA VAL A 54 -6.08 -8.25 12.67
C VAL A 54 -6.06 -6.78 12.28
N ILE A 55 -7.03 -6.35 11.46
CA ILE A 55 -7.13 -4.99 10.94
C ILE A 55 -8.45 -4.38 11.41
N LEU A 56 -8.39 -3.23 12.09
CA LEU A 56 -9.55 -2.43 12.46
C LEU A 56 -9.72 -1.26 11.47
N THR A 57 -10.81 -1.25 10.71
CA THR A 57 -11.18 -0.13 9.84
C THR A 57 -12.32 0.67 10.46
N CYS A 58 -12.03 1.88 10.95
CA CYS A 58 -13.01 2.75 11.62
C CYS A 58 -13.01 4.18 11.06
N GLY A 59 -14.12 4.90 11.22
CA GLY A 59 -14.30 6.27 10.72
C GLY A 59 -15.76 6.68 10.51
N LYS A 60 -16.01 7.96 10.19
CA LYS A 60 -17.35 8.51 9.93
C LYS A 60 -18.03 7.85 8.71
N ARG A 61 -19.36 8.01 8.58
CA ARG A 61 -20.10 7.55 7.38
C ARG A 61 -19.57 8.28 6.15
N GLY A 62 -19.33 7.54 5.06
CA GLY A 62 -18.82 8.09 3.79
C GLY A 62 -17.30 8.26 3.71
N TYR A 63 -16.52 7.93 4.76
CA TYR A 63 -15.06 8.13 4.78
C TYR A 63 -14.27 6.94 4.21
N GLY A 64 -14.87 6.14 3.33
CA GLY A 64 -14.13 5.10 2.62
C GLY A 64 -13.79 3.84 3.42
N LYS A 65 -14.50 3.51 4.51
CA LYS A 65 -14.29 2.22 5.23
C LYS A 65 -14.44 1.01 4.30
N SER A 66 -15.59 0.89 3.62
CA SER A 66 -15.86 -0.18 2.66
C SER A 66 -14.97 -0.10 1.43
N TYR A 67 -14.57 1.11 1.02
CA TYR A 67 -13.60 1.31 -0.06
C TYR A 67 -12.24 0.70 0.30
N THR A 68 -11.74 0.99 1.51
CA THR A 68 -10.47 0.43 2.02
C THR A 68 -10.53 -1.10 2.12
N MET A 69 -11.66 -1.65 2.55
CA MET A 69 -11.87 -3.10 2.54
C MET A 69 -11.88 -3.67 1.12
N GLY A 70 -12.52 -2.97 0.17
CA GLY A 70 -12.51 -3.33 -1.26
C GLY A 70 -11.09 -3.40 -1.81
N THR A 71 -10.28 -2.37 -1.59
CA THR A 71 -8.86 -2.36 -1.99
C THR A 71 -8.08 -3.54 -1.42
N LEU A 72 -8.27 -3.89 -0.14
CA LEU A 72 -7.62 -5.06 0.44
C LEU A 72 -8.04 -6.36 -0.28
N VAL A 73 -9.32 -6.52 -0.58
CA VAL A 73 -9.83 -7.71 -1.30
C VAL A 73 -9.34 -7.75 -2.74
N GLU A 74 -9.31 -6.61 -3.43
CA GLU A 74 -8.79 -6.48 -4.80
C GLU A 74 -7.31 -6.87 -4.85
N GLU A 75 -6.49 -6.34 -3.93
CA GLU A 75 -5.07 -6.68 -3.86
C GLU A 75 -4.85 -8.17 -3.53
N MET A 76 -5.67 -8.75 -2.65
CA MET A 76 -5.61 -10.19 -2.36
C MET A 76 -5.97 -11.03 -3.59
N ALA A 77 -6.98 -10.62 -4.36
CA ALA A 77 -7.39 -11.31 -5.58
C ALA A 77 -6.35 -11.20 -6.70
N LEU A 78 -5.52 -10.15 -6.68
CA LEU A 78 -4.40 -9.94 -7.59
C LEU A 78 -3.11 -10.64 -7.16
N LEU A 79 -3.06 -11.25 -5.97
CA LEU A 79 -1.93 -12.10 -5.61
C LEU A 79 -1.87 -13.27 -6.58
N GLU A 80 -0.76 -13.36 -7.32
CA GLU A 80 -0.48 -14.52 -8.15
C GLU A 80 -0.43 -15.77 -7.27
N GLU A 81 -1.26 -16.77 -7.60
CA GLU A 81 -1.03 -18.12 -7.08
C GLU A 81 0.36 -18.57 -7.56
N GLU A 82 1.16 -19.12 -6.64
CA GLU A 82 2.38 -19.84 -7.01
C GLU A 82 2.00 -20.94 -8.03
N ALA A 83 2.36 -20.74 -9.30
CA ALA A 83 2.32 -21.78 -10.34
C ALA A 83 3.46 -22.79 -10.14
#